data_AF-A0A969ZUM1-F1
#
_entry.id   AF-A0A969ZUM1-F1
#
_cell.length_a   1.000
_cell.length_b   1.000
_cell.length_c   1.000
_cell.angle_alpha   90.00
_cell.angle_beta   90.00
_cell.angle_gamma   90.00
#
_symmetry.space_group_name_H-M   'P 1'
#
loop_
_entity.id
_entity.type
_entity.pdbx_description
1 polymer ?
#
loop_
_entity_poly.entity_id
_entity_poly.type
_entity_poly.pdbx_seq_one_letter_code
_entity_poly.pdbx_strand_id
1 'polypeptide(L)'
;MLATGYGIERINSPELKLARESMNSDYLDIVDSAEKIKPLLGLLDDGLYVFADMECFPTDYKGNFFYYVPNEFTQNAATSDYYYNFDFFDVVGGFPLYLYPTQSADLINERRVDEYVEILKESSNPPRALTYYEGGFICALLDGHHKACAAAVFGKKVKSLTILRPDSYAVKDGEKLNGLDTLIGSISFAGIDIPPPSGAKFSDYFSQRRIYARPNEALDKYKITGRIFPSRYSSFNYPTIKEATGFILMGMDVKDVNYLNSLEYIKNPDEESERKLMSVMSYLEGVDRDEAYKVAMEVMKYDGKTKLLPFEYALRVLSSFKAESNKFYSLVFRVVGGIFVLTGIVLFALNKKKAVG
;
A
#
# COMPACT_ATOMS: atom_id res chain seq x y z
N MET A 1 -2.62 -12.53 9.86
CA MET A 1 -1.77 -11.98 10.96
C MET A 1 -0.35 -11.88 10.44
N LEU A 2 0.43 -10.90 10.88
CA LEU A 2 1.85 -10.75 10.53
C LEU A 2 2.71 -10.49 11.77
N ALA A 3 3.97 -10.92 11.70
CA ALA A 3 5.03 -10.65 12.66
C ALA A 3 6.36 -10.59 11.93
N THR A 4 7.31 -9.81 12.43
CA THR A 4 8.68 -9.76 11.88
C THR A 4 9.22 -11.16 11.57
N GLY A 5 9.76 -11.30 10.36
CA GLY A 5 10.39 -12.55 9.92
C GLY A 5 11.80 -12.73 10.50
N TYR A 6 12.51 -13.74 10.01
CA TYR A 6 13.83 -14.14 10.53
C TYR A 6 15.00 -13.26 10.06
N GLY A 7 14.79 -12.39 9.08
CA GLY A 7 15.86 -11.65 8.43
C GLY A 7 16.49 -12.45 7.29
N ILE A 8 16.18 -12.09 6.05
CA ILE A 8 16.70 -12.72 4.84
C ILE A 8 18.23 -12.60 4.72
N GLU A 9 18.84 -11.65 5.44
CA GLU A 9 20.30 -11.54 5.57
C GLU A 9 20.95 -12.73 6.29
N ARG A 10 20.18 -13.51 7.06
CA ARG A 10 20.67 -14.65 7.83
C ARG A 10 20.67 -15.95 7.04
N ILE A 11 20.03 -15.96 5.87
CA ILE A 11 19.98 -17.12 4.98
C ILE A 11 21.18 -17.07 4.04
N ASN A 12 22.03 -18.10 4.09
CA ASN A 12 23.13 -18.26 3.13
C ASN A 12 22.63 -18.96 1.86
N SER A 13 21.98 -18.20 0.96
CA SER A 13 21.57 -18.68 -0.38
C SER A 13 22.41 -18.01 -1.46
N PRO A 14 23.19 -18.77 -2.26
CA PRO A 14 23.85 -18.26 -3.46
C PRO A 14 22.86 -17.68 -4.48
N GLU A 15 21.69 -18.28 -4.62
CA GLU A 15 20.64 -17.87 -5.56
C GLU A 15 20.11 -16.48 -5.21
N LEU A 16 19.88 -16.21 -3.92
CA LEU A 16 19.51 -14.88 -3.44
C LEU A 16 20.63 -13.85 -3.67
N LYS A 17 21.91 -14.23 -3.52
CA LYS A 17 23.04 -13.32 -3.81
C LYS A 17 23.10 -12.94 -5.29
N LEU A 18 23.00 -13.93 -6.18
CA LEU A 18 22.96 -13.73 -7.63
C LEU A 18 21.77 -12.87 -8.06
N ALA A 19 20.59 -13.12 -7.47
CA ALA A 19 19.42 -12.30 -7.72
C ALA A 19 19.66 -10.84 -7.28
N ARG A 20 20.21 -10.60 -6.10
CA ARG A 20 20.54 -9.23 -5.64
C ARG A 20 21.50 -8.51 -6.58
N GLU A 21 22.55 -9.18 -7.04
CA GLU A 21 23.51 -8.60 -8.00
C GLU A 21 22.81 -8.21 -9.30
N SER A 22 21.96 -9.11 -9.82
CA SER A 22 21.20 -8.90 -11.06
C SER A 22 20.17 -7.78 -10.94
N MET A 23 19.45 -7.74 -9.82
CA MET A 23 18.37 -6.77 -9.60
C MET A 23 18.90 -5.35 -9.31
N ASN A 24 20.20 -5.19 -9.04
CA ASN A 24 20.81 -3.89 -8.77
C ASN A 24 21.31 -3.16 -10.03
N SER A 25 21.31 -3.83 -11.20
CA SER A 25 21.55 -3.17 -12.49
C SER A 25 20.29 -2.53 -13.05
N ASP A 26 20.46 -1.68 -14.07
CA ASP A 26 19.32 -1.12 -14.81
C ASP A 26 18.42 -2.22 -15.36
N TYR A 27 17.11 -1.96 -15.34
CA TYR A 27 16.13 -2.88 -15.86
C TYR A 27 16.14 -2.83 -17.39
N LEU A 28 16.27 -3.99 -18.03
CA LEU A 28 16.15 -4.14 -19.48
C LEU A 28 14.72 -4.52 -19.82
N ASP A 29 14.36 -5.76 -19.51
CA ASP A 29 13.00 -6.28 -19.64
C ASP A 29 12.77 -7.46 -18.69
N ILE A 30 11.53 -7.94 -18.66
CA ILE A 30 11.09 -9.00 -17.75
C ILE A 30 11.67 -10.37 -18.10
N VAL A 31 11.96 -10.64 -19.37
CA VAL A 31 12.48 -11.92 -19.86
C VAL A 31 13.94 -12.06 -19.48
N ASP A 32 14.75 -11.02 -19.73
CA ASP A 32 16.15 -10.94 -19.31
C ASP A 32 16.27 -11.05 -17.78
N SER A 33 15.39 -10.35 -17.07
CA SER A 33 15.36 -10.43 -15.60
C SER A 33 15.04 -11.85 -15.12
N ALA A 34 14.05 -12.51 -15.72
CA ALA A 34 13.65 -13.88 -15.37
C ALA A 34 14.80 -14.88 -15.59
N GLU A 35 15.53 -14.78 -16.71
CA GLU A 35 16.69 -15.65 -16.96
C GLU A 35 17.82 -15.41 -15.95
N LYS A 36 18.10 -14.16 -15.59
CA LYS A 36 19.13 -13.82 -14.59
C LYS A 36 18.80 -14.35 -13.19
N ILE A 37 17.52 -14.32 -12.79
CA ILE A 37 17.08 -14.81 -11.47
C ILE A 37 16.59 -16.27 -11.50
N LYS A 38 16.74 -16.97 -12.62
CA LYS A 38 16.29 -18.36 -12.79
C LYS A 38 16.76 -19.31 -11.68
N PRO A 39 17.99 -19.23 -11.14
CA PRO A 39 18.39 -20.05 -10.00
C PRO A 39 17.49 -19.86 -8.77
N LEU A 40 17.07 -18.62 -8.50
CA LEU A 40 16.16 -18.30 -7.40
C LEU A 40 14.73 -18.80 -7.69
N LEU A 41 14.24 -18.64 -8.92
CA LEU A 41 12.94 -19.17 -9.33
C LEU A 41 12.89 -20.70 -9.21
N GLY A 42 14.02 -21.39 -9.44
CA GLY A 42 14.16 -22.82 -9.24
C GLY A 42 14.08 -23.30 -7.79
N LEU A 43 14.03 -22.40 -6.80
CA LEU A 43 13.78 -22.74 -5.39
C LEU A 43 12.29 -22.83 -5.03
N LEU A 44 11.41 -22.38 -5.92
CA LEU A 44 9.97 -22.43 -5.71
C LEU A 44 9.48 -23.89 -5.82
N ASP A 45 8.42 -24.22 -5.08
CA ASP A 45 7.77 -25.53 -5.21
C ASP A 45 7.22 -25.72 -6.63
N ASP A 46 7.17 -26.97 -7.09
CA ASP A 46 6.54 -27.35 -8.36
C ASP A 46 5.14 -26.75 -8.49
N GLY A 47 4.91 -25.98 -9.55
CA GLY A 47 3.65 -25.29 -9.78
C GLY A 47 3.73 -24.24 -10.88
N LEU A 48 2.59 -23.60 -11.13
CA LEU A 48 2.52 -22.43 -12.02
C LEU A 48 2.75 -21.17 -11.22
N TYR A 49 3.50 -20.24 -11.80
CA TYR A 49 3.72 -18.90 -11.25
C TYR A 49 3.62 -17.89 -12.38
N VAL A 50 3.18 -16.68 -12.04
CA VAL A 50 3.30 -15.52 -12.90
C VAL A 50 4.45 -14.66 -12.39
N PHE A 51 5.30 -14.19 -13.31
CA PHE A 51 6.32 -13.20 -13.03
C PHE A 51 5.91 -11.88 -13.70
N ALA A 52 5.71 -10.83 -12.91
CA ALA A 52 5.09 -9.58 -13.38
C ALA A 52 5.92 -8.34 -12.97
N ASP A 53 6.01 -7.34 -13.84
CA ASP A 53 6.52 -6.00 -13.49
C ASP A 53 5.36 -5.18 -12.92
N MET A 54 5.42 -4.89 -11.62
CA MET A 54 4.36 -4.29 -10.83
C MET A 54 4.90 -3.14 -9.98
N GLU A 55 4.00 -2.40 -9.33
CA GLU A 55 4.37 -1.34 -8.40
C GLU A 55 3.74 -1.57 -7.02
N CYS A 56 4.52 -1.41 -5.96
CA CYS A 56 4.07 -1.56 -4.59
C CYS A 56 4.33 -0.29 -3.78
N PHE A 57 3.47 -0.02 -2.79
CA PHE A 57 3.67 1.07 -1.84
C PHE A 57 4.60 0.64 -0.70
N PRO A 58 5.62 1.44 -0.36
CA PRO A 58 6.49 1.19 0.80
C PRO A 58 5.83 1.66 2.11
N THR A 59 4.59 1.22 2.34
CA THR A 59 3.77 1.51 3.55
C THR A 59 3.26 0.23 4.19
N ASP A 60 3.00 0.28 5.50
CA ASP A 60 2.42 -0.79 6.31
C ASP A 60 0.90 -0.84 6.21
N TYR A 61 0.28 -0.54 5.06
CA TYR A 61 -1.18 -0.45 4.83
C TYR A 61 -1.98 0.52 5.73
N LYS A 62 -1.39 1.09 6.79
CA LYS A 62 -1.98 2.08 7.70
C LYS A 62 -1.43 3.48 7.47
N GLY A 63 -0.61 3.67 6.46
CA GLY A 63 0.04 4.94 6.19
C GLY A 63 1.30 5.15 7.03
N ASN A 64 1.85 4.12 7.68
CA ASN A 64 3.20 4.15 8.28
C ASN A 64 4.22 3.51 7.33
N PHE A 65 5.50 3.80 7.53
CA PHE A 65 6.58 3.29 6.68
C PHE A 65 6.61 1.75 6.72
N PHE A 66 6.95 1.07 5.61
CA PHE A 66 6.85 -0.40 5.52
C PHE A 66 7.66 -1.16 6.59
N TYR A 67 8.69 -0.55 7.18
CA TYR A 67 9.42 -1.12 8.31
C TYR A 67 8.69 -1.08 9.66
N TYR A 68 7.52 -0.45 9.73
CA TYR A 68 6.67 -0.39 10.94
C TYR A 68 5.88 -1.69 11.13
N VAL A 69 6.62 -2.79 11.31
CA VAL A 69 6.08 -4.14 11.45
C VAL A 69 6.13 -4.60 12.91
N PRO A 70 5.06 -5.19 13.46
CA PRO A 70 5.06 -5.69 14.82
C PRO A 70 5.99 -6.91 14.98
N ASN A 71 6.66 -7.01 16.12
CA ASN A 71 7.52 -8.16 16.46
C ASN A 71 6.72 -9.41 16.86
N GLU A 72 5.40 -9.29 17.00
CA GLU A 72 4.51 -10.35 17.43
C GLU A 72 3.36 -10.49 16.44
N PHE A 73 2.79 -11.70 16.35
CA PHE A 73 1.67 -11.97 15.46
C PHE A 73 0.51 -11.06 15.79
N THR A 74 0.28 -10.10 14.90
CA THR A 74 -0.75 -9.07 15.06
C THR A 74 -1.70 -9.17 13.88
N GLN A 75 -2.98 -8.91 14.14
CA GLN A 75 -3.95 -8.79 13.07
C GLN A 75 -3.54 -7.66 12.11
N ASN A 76 -3.61 -7.98 10.82
CA ASN A 76 -3.22 -7.07 9.76
C ASN A 76 -4.28 -7.18 8.66
N ALA A 77 -5.01 -6.09 8.42
CA ALA A 77 -6.12 -6.06 7.46
C ALA A 77 -5.65 -6.31 6.02
N ALA A 78 -4.42 -5.91 5.68
CA ALA A 78 -3.82 -6.20 4.38
C ALA A 78 -3.46 -7.68 4.19
N THR A 79 -3.51 -8.53 5.21
CA THR A 79 -3.37 -9.99 5.02
C THR A 79 -4.66 -10.69 4.65
N SER A 80 -5.78 -9.96 4.60
CA SER A 80 -7.07 -10.53 4.22
C SER A 80 -7.14 -10.71 2.70
N ASP A 81 -7.59 -11.88 2.23
CA ASP A 81 -7.83 -12.15 0.80
C ASP A 81 -8.89 -11.22 0.22
N TYR A 82 -9.75 -10.68 1.08
CA TYR A 82 -10.79 -9.73 0.74
C TYR A 82 -10.84 -8.61 1.79
N TYR A 83 -10.92 -7.36 1.35
CA TYR A 83 -11.12 -6.21 2.22
C TYR A 83 -12.52 -5.63 2.01
N TYR A 84 -13.31 -5.61 3.08
CA TYR A 84 -14.62 -4.95 3.07
C TYR A 84 -14.45 -3.46 3.33
N ASN A 85 -14.79 -2.63 2.34
CA ASN A 85 -14.77 -1.20 2.49
C ASN A 85 -16.13 -0.68 2.98
N PHE A 86 -16.21 -0.38 4.28
CA PHE A 86 -17.43 0.09 4.93
C PHE A 86 -18.02 1.37 4.34
N ASP A 87 -17.21 2.24 3.73
CA ASP A 87 -17.73 3.48 3.15
C ASP A 87 -18.50 3.22 1.84
N PHE A 88 -18.24 2.07 1.21
CA PHE A 88 -18.83 1.66 -0.07
C PHE A 88 -19.77 0.45 0.06
N PHE A 89 -19.78 -0.19 1.23
CA PHE A 89 -20.48 -1.45 1.47
C PHE A 89 -20.13 -2.55 0.47
N ASP A 90 -18.89 -2.56 -0.03
CA ASP A 90 -18.42 -3.50 -1.05
C ASP A 90 -17.06 -4.11 -0.67
N VAL A 91 -16.66 -5.15 -1.41
CA VAL A 91 -15.46 -5.95 -1.15
C VAL A 91 -14.48 -5.81 -2.31
N VAL A 92 -13.21 -5.60 -1.97
CA VAL A 92 -12.11 -5.67 -2.93
C VAL A 92 -11.27 -6.92 -2.66
N GLY A 93 -11.04 -7.73 -3.71
CA GLY A 93 -10.13 -8.86 -3.65
C GLY A 93 -8.67 -8.42 -3.52
N GLY A 94 -7.88 -9.25 -2.85
CA GLY A 94 -6.46 -9.03 -2.62
C GLY A 94 -5.64 -9.06 -3.90
N PHE A 95 -4.67 -8.15 -4.00
CA PHE A 95 -3.64 -8.13 -5.03
C PHE A 95 -2.36 -7.44 -4.51
N PRO A 96 -1.19 -7.67 -5.14
CA PRO A 96 0.08 -7.02 -4.79
C PRO A 96 -0.04 -5.51 -4.64
N LEU A 97 0.13 -4.99 -3.41
CA LEU A 97 -0.05 -3.57 -3.15
C LEU A 97 0.94 -3.00 -2.13
N TYR A 98 1.17 -3.67 -1.01
CA TYR A 98 1.99 -3.18 0.09
C TYR A 98 3.23 -4.04 0.30
N LEU A 99 4.35 -3.40 0.59
CA LEU A 99 5.60 -4.10 0.87
C LEU A 99 5.67 -4.60 2.31
N TYR A 100 6.25 -5.79 2.46
CA TYR A 100 6.62 -6.37 3.74
C TYR A 100 8.14 -6.57 3.81
N PRO A 101 8.84 -5.97 4.80
CA PRO A 101 10.27 -6.10 4.93
C PRO A 101 10.64 -7.52 5.36
N THR A 102 11.59 -8.11 4.64
CA THR A 102 12.19 -9.39 5.02
C THR A 102 13.61 -9.26 5.60
N GLN A 103 14.25 -8.09 5.51
CA GLN A 103 15.62 -7.82 5.97
C GLN A 103 15.60 -6.98 7.24
N SER A 104 16.63 -7.08 8.10
CA SER A 104 16.80 -6.15 9.22
C SER A 104 16.96 -4.68 8.78
N ALA A 105 16.22 -3.79 9.44
CA ALA A 105 16.31 -2.35 9.26
C ALA A 105 17.70 -1.76 9.58
N ASP A 106 18.49 -2.45 10.40
CA ASP A 106 19.86 -2.03 10.76
C ASP A 106 20.83 -2.14 9.57
N LEU A 107 20.49 -2.92 8.54
CA LEU A 107 21.28 -3.05 7.32
C LEU A 107 21.01 -1.93 6.30
N ILE A 108 20.04 -1.06 6.56
CA ILE A 108 19.79 0.09 5.68
C ILE A 108 20.96 1.05 5.76
N ASN A 109 21.52 1.37 4.60
CA ASN A 109 22.65 2.28 4.44
C ASN A 109 22.12 3.57 3.80
N GLU A 110 22.15 4.68 4.54
CA GLU A 110 21.58 5.97 4.09
C GLU A 110 22.25 6.47 2.82
N ARG A 111 23.58 6.30 2.68
CA ARG A 111 24.29 6.69 1.45
C ARG A 111 23.75 5.93 0.24
N ARG A 112 23.53 4.62 0.39
CA ARG A 112 22.96 3.80 -0.69
C ARG A 112 21.50 4.17 -0.98
N VAL A 113 20.75 4.61 0.04
CA VAL A 113 19.40 5.16 -0.17
C VAL A 113 19.49 6.43 -1.00
N ASP A 114 20.37 7.36 -0.66
CA ASP A 114 20.57 8.62 -1.39
C ASP A 114 21.00 8.36 -2.84
N GLU A 115 21.90 7.40 -3.07
CA GLU A 115 22.30 6.96 -4.43
C GLU A 115 21.09 6.48 -5.25
N TYR A 116 20.19 5.66 -4.67
CA TYR A 116 18.96 5.26 -5.35
C TYR A 116 17.95 6.39 -5.53
N VAL A 117 17.91 7.37 -4.63
CA VAL A 117 17.06 8.57 -4.81
C VAL A 117 17.49 9.33 -6.06
N GLU A 118 18.80 9.51 -6.29
CA GLU A 118 19.29 10.14 -7.52
C GLU A 118 18.96 9.30 -8.77
N ILE A 119 19.14 7.97 -8.71
CA ILE A 119 18.74 7.07 -9.82
C ILE A 119 17.24 7.22 -10.13
N LEU A 120 16.37 7.32 -9.11
CA LEU A 120 14.92 7.48 -9.31
C LEU A 120 14.52 8.84 -9.92
N LYS A 121 15.37 9.86 -9.78
CA LYS A 121 15.17 11.18 -10.41
C LYS A 121 15.59 11.17 -11.88
N GLU A 122 16.70 10.53 -12.19
CA GLU A 122 17.34 10.59 -13.52
C GLU A 122 16.87 9.50 -14.48
N SER A 123 16.61 8.29 -13.97
CA SER A 123 16.30 7.13 -14.81
C SER A 123 14.81 7.03 -15.11
N SER A 124 14.48 6.91 -16.41
CA SER A 124 13.14 6.52 -16.85
C SER A 124 12.82 5.06 -16.51
N ASN A 125 13.86 4.23 -16.34
CA ASN A 125 13.74 2.79 -16.13
C ASN A 125 14.65 2.27 -15.00
N PRO A 126 14.39 2.68 -13.75
CA PRO A 126 15.28 2.37 -12.63
C PRO A 126 15.32 0.86 -12.33
N PRO A 127 16.38 0.37 -11.65
CA PRO A 127 16.46 -1.00 -11.16
C PRO A 127 15.20 -1.42 -10.40
N ARG A 128 14.73 -2.66 -10.63
CA ARG A 128 13.54 -3.19 -9.98
C ARG A 128 13.85 -3.79 -8.61
N ALA A 129 12.92 -3.69 -7.68
CA ALA A 129 12.89 -4.58 -6.52
C ALA A 129 12.48 -5.99 -6.95
N LEU A 130 12.68 -6.97 -6.06
CA LEU A 130 12.17 -8.33 -6.24
C LEU A 130 11.25 -8.66 -5.07
N THR A 131 10.02 -9.08 -5.37
CA THR A 131 9.02 -9.40 -4.36
C THR A 131 8.36 -10.75 -4.63
N TYR A 132 7.83 -11.34 -3.55
CA TYR A 132 6.99 -12.51 -3.57
C TYR A 132 5.61 -12.16 -3.00
N TYR A 133 4.54 -12.47 -3.72
CA TYR A 133 3.18 -12.21 -3.27
C TYR A 133 2.72 -13.31 -2.31
N GLU A 134 2.54 -12.92 -1.04
CA GLU A 134 2.17 -13.85 0.03
C GLU A 134 0.65 -14.13 0.06
N GLY A 135 -0.16 -13.15 -0.34
CA GLY A 135 -1.61 -13.17 -0.29
C GLY A 135 -2.19 -11.85 0.23
N GLY A 136 -3.52 -11.69 0.12
CA GLY A 136 -4.19 -10.44 0.42
C GLY A 136 -3.60 -9.27 -0.36
N PHE A 137 -3.02 -8.29 0.33
CA PHE A 137 -2.43 -7.09 -0.26
C PHE A 137 -0.92 -6.99 -0.03
N ILE A 138 -0.27 -8.07 0.39
CA ILE A 138 1.11 -8.07 0.91
C ILE A 138 2.09 -8.73 -0.05
N CYS A 139 3.20 -8.04 -0.29
CA CYS A 139 4.36 -8.53 -1.03
C CYS A 139 5.59 -8.58 -0.11
N ALA A 140 6.11 -9.78 0.16
CA ALA A 140 7.39 -9.97 0.82
C ALA A 140 8.52 -9.46 -0.08
N LEU A 141 9.30 -8.49 0.40
CA LEU A 141 10.41 -7.89 -0.32
C LEU A 141 11.65 -8.78 -0.22
N LEU A 142 12.02 -9.49 -1.28
CA LEU A 142 13.18 -10.40 -1.33
C LEU A 142 14.50 -9.66 -1.61
N ASP A 143 14.44 -8.65 -2.48
CA ASP A 143 15.53 -7.69 -2.73
C ASP A 143 14.95 -6.29 -2.96
N GLY A 144 15.74 -5.27 -2.60
CA GLY A 144 15.41 -3.88 -2.88
C GLY A 144 15.00 -3.07 -1.66
N HIS A 145 15.39 -3.45 -0.44
CA HIS A 145 15.06 -2.69 0.78
C HIS A 145 15.59 -1.25 0.73
N HIS A 146 16.80 -1.01 0.21
CA HIS A 146 17.30 0.36 -0.03
C HIS A 146 16.54 1.08 -1.15
N LYS A 147 16.09 0.37 -2.19
CA LYS A 147 15.25 0.93 -3.27
C LYS A 147 13.87 1.34 -2.75
N ALA A 148 13.28 0.54 -1.86
CA ALA A 148 12.03 0.84 -1.18
C ALA A 148 12.17 2.02 -0.22
N CYS A 149 13.28 2.10 0.51
CA CYS A 149 13.65 3.27 1.31
C CYS A 149 13.78 4.53 0.43
N ALA A 150 14.47 4.44 -0.71
CA ALA A 150 14.63 5.55 -1.64
C ALA A 150 13.30 6.00 -2.26
N ALA A 151 12.44 5.04 -2.64
CA ALA A 151 11.10 5.34 -3.13
C ALA A 151 10.25 6.05 -2.08
N ALA A 152 10.33 5.63 -0.81
CA ALA A 152 9.68 6.30 0.31
C ALA A 152 10.17 7.75 0.49
N VAL A 153 11.50 7.96 0.48
CA VAL A 153 12.09 9.31 0.55
C VAL A 153 11.63 10.18 -0.60
N PHE A 154 11.50 9.60 -1.78
CA PHE A 154 11.16 10.32 -3.00
C PHE A 154 9.63 10.43 -3.24
N GLY A 155 8.81 9.79 -2.40
CA GLY A 155 7.35 9.78 -2.56
C GLY A 155 6.84 9.00 -3.78
N LYS A 156 7.57 7.98 -4.24
CA LYS A 156 7.18 7.14 -5.38
C LYS A 156 6.79 5.72 -4.95
N LYS A 157 6.04 5.01 -5.80
CA LYS A 157 5.86 3.56 -5.67
C LYS A 157 7.19 2.85 -5.98
N VAL A 158 7.37 1.67 -5.41
CA VAL A 158 8.50 0.79 -5.70
C VAL A 158 8.17 -0.02 -6.93
N LYS A 159 8.92 0.18 -8.03
CA LYS A 159 8.85 -0.71 -9.19
C LYS A 159 9.48 -2.05 -8.81
N SER A 160 8.76 -3.15 -9.02
CA SER A 160 9.15 -4.48 -8.58
C SER A 160 8.81 -5.54 -9.61
N LEU A 161 9.74 -6.46 -9.82
CA LEU A 161 9.39 -7.75 -10.40
C LEU A 161 8.81 -8.62 -9.30
N THR A 162 7.63 -9.17 -9.51
CA THR A 162 6.81 -9.82 -8.50
C THR A 162 6.52 -11.25 -8.93
N ILE A 163 6.83 -12.20 -8.04
CA ILE A 163 6.48 -13.61 -8.20
C ILE A 163 5.09 -13.82 -7.60
N LEU A 164 4.16 -14.25 -8.45
CA LEU A 164 2.77 -14.51 -8.11
C LEU A 164 2.52 -16.01 -8.14
N ARG A 165 2.07 -16.55 -7.02
CA ARG A 165 1.52 -17.91 -6.95
C ARG A 165 0.02 -17.87 -7.25
N PRO A 166 -0.58 -19.00 -7.65
CA PRO A 166 -2.03 -19.09 -7.81
C PRO A 166 -2.72 -18.84 -6.47
N ASP A 167 -3.75 -18.02 -6.46
CA ASP A 167 -4.58 -17.77 -5.28
C ASP A 167 -5.94 -18.45 -5.35
N SER A 168 -6.45 -18.70 -6.57
CA SER A 168 -7.74 -19.32 -6.79
C SER A 168 -7.78 -20.08 -8.12
N TYR A 169 -8.72 -21.02 -8.20
CA TYR A 169 -8.94 -21.84 -9.37
C TYR A 169 -10.44 -21.93 -9.64
N ALA A 170 -10.87 -21.66 -10.86
CA ALA A 170 -12.26 -21.84 -11.26
C ALA A 170 -12.46 -23.24 -11.84
N VAL A 171 -13.59 -23.86 -11.49
CA VAL A 171 -14.03 -25.11 -12.11
C VAL A 171 -14.39 -24.82 -13.57
N LYS A 172 -14.02 -25.72 -14.46
CA LYS A 172 -14.38 -25.60 -15.88
C LYS A 172 -15.91 -25.61 -16.05
N ASP A 173 -16.41 -24.74 -16.91
CA ASP A 173 -17.85 -24.61 -17.17
C ASP A 173 -18.49 -25.96 -17.53
N GLY A 174 -19.60 -26.28 -16.86
CA GLY A 174 -20.35 -27.52 -17.05
C GLY A 174 -19.74 -28.75 -16.35
N GLU A 175 -18.56 -28.64 -15.74
CA GLU A 175 -17.96 -29.72 -14.97
C GLU A 175 -18.53 -29.81 -13.55
N LYS A 176 -18.66 -31.04 -13.05
CA LYS A 176 -19.02 -31.27 -11.65
C LYS A 176 -17.77 -31.33 -10.79
N LEU A 177 -17.82 -30.69 -9.63
CA LEU A 177 -16.81 -30.85 -8.58
C LEU A 177 -16.68 -32.33 -8.20
N ASN A 178 -15.49 -32.89 -8.43
CA ASN A 178 -15.12 -34.27 -8.14
C ASN A 178 -13.75 -34.33 -7.44
N GLY A 179 -13.59 -33.55 -6.37
CA GLY A 179 -12.34 -33.48 -5.60
C GLY A 179 -11.14 -33.10 -6.48
N LEU A 180 -9.99 -33.73 -6.25
CA LEU A 180 -8.74 -33.43 -6.97
C LEU A 180 -8.79 -33.75 -8.48
N ASP A 181 -9.74 -34.57 -8.93
CA ASP A 181 -9.92 -34.90 -10.35
C ASP A 181 -10.75 -33.86 -11.12
N THR A 182 -11.22 -32.80 -10.45
CA THR A 182 -12.01 -31.74 -11.09
C THR A 182 -11.16 -30.99 -12.12
N LEU A 183 -11.72 -30.81 -13.32
CA LEU A 183 -11.11 -30.02 -14.38
C LEU A 183 -11.18 -28.52 -14.09
N ILE A 184 -10.07 -27.85 -14.38
CA ILE A 184 -9.90 -26.41 -14.14
C ILE A 184 -10.26 -25.64 -15.41
N GLY A 185 -11.04 -24.57 -15.24
CA GLY A 185 -11.42 -23.63 -16.30
C GLY A 185 -10.50 -22.42 -16.37
N SER A 186 -10.09 -21.88 -15.21
CA SER A 186 -9.14 -20.80 -15.09
C SER A 186 -8.31 -20.91 -13.81
N ILE A 187 -7.12 -20.32 -13.83
CA ILE A 187 -6.24 -20.16 -12.68
C ILE A 187 -6.04 -18.66 -12.48
N SER A 188 -6.32 -18.16 -11.27
CA SER A 188 -6.15 -16.75 -10.95
C SER A 188 -4.86 -16.48 -10.19
N PHE A 189 -4.25 -15.36 -10.54
CA PHE A 189 -3.03 -14.83 -9.94
C PHE A 189 -3.27 -13.36 -9.60
N ALA A 190 -3.79 -13.07 -8.40
CA ALA A 190 -4.11 -11.72 -7.94
C ALA A 190 -5.04 -10.96 -8.91
N GLY A 191 -6.10 -11.61 -9.38
CA GLY A 191 -7.05 -11.05 -10.35
C GLY A 191 -6.61 -11.16 -11.81
N ILE A 192 -5.45 -11.76 -12.09
CA ILE A 192 -5.05 -12.15 -13.45
C ILE A 192 -5.52 -13.59 -13.69
N ASP A 193 -6.57 -13.76 -14.49
CA ASP A 193 -7.06 -15.07 -14.87
C ASP A 193 -6.36 -15.60 -16.13
N ILE A 194 -5.77 -16.78 -16.03
CA ILE A 194 -5.08 -17.46 -17.12
C ILE A 194 -5.76 -18.81 -17.37
N PRO A 195 -6.04 -19.18 -18.63
CA PRO A 195 -6.54 -20.51 -18.94
C PRO A 195 -5.46 -21.57 -18.64
N PRO A 196 -5.81 -22.69 -17.98
CA PRO A 196 -4.85 -23.74 -17.75
C PRO A 196 -4.54 -24.51 -19.04
N PRO A 197 -3.46 -25.32 -19.06
CA PRO A 197 -3.26 -26.34 -20.08
C PRO A 197 -4.51 -27.22 -20.25
N SER A 198 -4.77 -27.66 -21.48
CA SER A 198 -5.93 -28.50 -21.79
C SER A 198 -5.95 -29.76 -20.94
N GLY A 199 -7.07 -30.00 -20.25
CA GLY A 199 -7.25 -31.19 -19.41
C GLY A 199 -6.65 -31.09 -18.01
N ALA A 200 -6.14 -29.92 -17.60
CA ALA A 200 -5.58 -29.74 -16.28
C ALA A 200 -6.62 -29.94 -15.17
N LYS A 201 -6.18 -30.59 -14.09
CA LYS A 201 -6.97 -30.94 -12.91
C LYS A 201 -6.41 -30.28 -11.67
N PHE A 202 -7.20 -30.22 -10.60
CA PHE A 202 -6.67 -29.79 -9.29
C PHE A 202 -5.47 -30.64 -8.84
N SER A 203 -5.47 -31.95 -9.08
CA SER A 203 -4.34 -32.84 -8.76
C SER A 203 -2.99 -32.37 -9.33
N ASP A 204 -3.00 -31.62 -10.43
CA ASP A 204 -1.78 -31.21 -11.13
C ASP A 204 -1.10 -30.01 -10.44
N TYR A 205 -1.82 -29.30 -9.56
CA TYR A 205 -1.34 -28.09 -8.87
C TYR A 205 -1.38 -28.19 -7.35
N PHE A 206 -2.24 -29.05 -6.80
CA PHE A 206 -2.29 -29.32 -5.38
C PHE A 206 -1.26 -30.40 -5.03
N SER A 207 0.00 -30.01 -4.84
CA SER A 207 1.00 -30.92 -4.29
C SER A 207 0.56 -31.39 -2.90
N GLN A 208 0.63 -32.70 -2.65
CA GLN A 208 0.22 -33.34 -1.37
C GLN A 208 1.03 -32.86 -0.15
N ARG A 209 2.02 -31.96 -0.33
CA ARG A 209 2.83 -31.39 0.74
C ARG A 209 2.13 -30.28 1.53
N ARG A 210 0.93 -29.84 1.15
CA ARG A 210 0.13 -28.85 1.90
C ARG A 210 -0.58 -29.40 3.14
N ILE A 211 0.08 -30.24 3.92
CA ILE A 211 -0.14 -30.16 5.36
C ILE A 211 0.75 -28.99 5.77
N TYR A 212 0.13 -27.86 6.11
CA TYR A 212 0.81 -26.87 6.96
C TYR A 212 1.19 -27.62 8.23
N ALA A 213 2.35 -28.30 8.22
CA ALA A 213 3.06 -28.56 9.43
C ALA A 213 3.26 -27.16 9.99
N ARG A 214 2.44 -26.78 10.97
CA ARG A 214 2.84 -25.75 11.91
C ARG A 214 4.26 -26.15 12.26
N PRO A 215 5.28 -25.33 11.97
CA PRO A 215 6.62 -25.67 12.40
C PRO A 215 6.48 -25.99 13.89
N ASN A 216 6.66 -27.26 14.27
CA ASN A 216 6.64 -27.67 15.68
C ASN A 216 7.86 -27.06 16.41
N GLU A 217 8.73 -26.40 15.66
CA GLU A 217 9.85 -25.64 16.15
C GLU A 217 9.38 -24.22 16.48
N ALA A 218 9.55 -23.85 17.75
CA ALA A 218 9.54 -22.46 18.17
C ALA A 218 10.70 -21.77 17.45
N LEU A 219 10.41 -21.15 16.31
CA LEU A 219 11.41 -20.40 15.57
C LEU A 219 11.75 -19.13 16.34
N ASP A 220 13.05 -18.89 16.55
CA ASP A 220 13.53 -17.75 17.32
C ASP A 220 12.97 -16.42 16.79
N LYS A 221 12.42 -15.58 17.68
CA LYS A 221 11.92 -14.24 17.35
C LYS A 221 13.11 -13.31 17.07
N TYR A 222 13.54 -13.18 15.82
CA TYR A 222 14.48 -12.13 15.44
C TYR A 222 13.74 -10.83 15.13
N LYS A 223 14.16 -9.75 15.76
CA LYS A 223 13.63 -8.42 15.49
C LYS A 223 14.34 -7.87 14.25
N ILE A 224 13.70 -7.92 13.08
CA ILE A 224 14.14 -7.19 11.89
C ILE A 224 13.77 -5.69 11.98
N THR A 225 13.03 -5.31 13.01
CA THR A 225 12.65 -3.93 13.33
C THR A 225 13.37 -3.46 14.59
N GLY A 226 13.52 -2.14 14.75
CA GLY A 226 14.21 -1.56 15.91
C GLY A 226 14.90 -0.25 15.61
N ARG A 227 15.31 -0.05 14.35
CA ARG A 227 15.76 1.24 13.86
C ARG A 227 14.62 2.25 13.86
N ILE A 228 14.88 3.42 14.44
CA ILE A 228 14.03 4.60 14.29
C ILE A 228 14.42 5.27 12.97
N PHE A 229 13.49 5.30 12.01
CA PHE A 229 13.70 5.98 10.74
C PHE A 229 13.40 7.49 10.90
N PRO A 230 14.23 8.37 10.29
CA PRO A 230 13.94 9.80 10.25
C PRO A 230 12.64 10.11 9.50
N SER A 231 12.06 11.29 9.73
CA SER A 231 10.80 11.73 9.09
C SER A 231 10.86 11.80 7.56
N ARG A 232 12.07 11.80 6.96
CA ARG A 232 12.24 11.73 5.50
C ARG A 232 11.65 10.45 4.89
N TYR A 233 11.47 9.39 5.67
CA TYR A 233 10.85 8.14 5.25
C TYR A 233 9.33 8.12 5.46
N SER A 234 8.74 9.26 5.79
CA SER A 234 7.33 9.29 6.13
C SER A 234 6.47 8.87 4.95
N SER A 235 5.58 7.96 5.26
CA SER A 235 4.60 7.33 4.37
C SER A 235 3.28 8.08 4.34
N PHE A 236 3.22 9.34 4.82
CA PHE A 236 2.06 10.21 4.59
C PHE A 236 1.69 10.24 3.10
N ASN A 237 2.67 9.98 2.23
CA ASN A 237 2.52 9.91 0.79
C ASN A 237 1.87 8.62 0.23
N TYR A 238 1.35 7.70 1.07
CA TYR A 238 0.84 6.41 0.59
C TYR A 238 -0.53 6.06 1.17
N PRO A 239 -1.42 5.46 0.36
CA PRO A 239 -2.79 5.23 0.79
C PRO A 239 -2.83 4.10 1.83
N THR A 240 -3.68 4.29 2.83
CA THR A 240 -4.14 3.17 3.67
C THR A 240 -4.90 2.15 2.83
N ILE A 241 -5.08 0.92 3.32
CA ILE A 241 -5.90 -0.09 2.63
C ILE A 241 -7.34 0.38 2.41
N LYS A 242 -7.88 1.16 3.35
CA LYS A 242 -9.21 1.76 3.22
C LYS A 242 -9.28 2.72 2.03
N GLU A 243 -8.30 3.60 1.90
CA GLU A 243 -8.24 4.57 0.80
C GLU A 243 -7.97 3.86 -0.53
N ALA A 244 -6.99 2.94 -0.58
CA ALA A 244 -6.65 2.20 -1.78
C ALA A 244 -7.83 1.40 -2.34
N THR A 245 -8.55 0.68 -1.48
CA THR A 245 -9.75 -0.06 -1.89
C THR A 245 -10.89 0.87 -2.29
N GLY A 246 -11.01 2.04 -1.65
CA GLY A 246 -11.97 3.07 -2.05
C GLY A 246 -11.71 3.56 -3.47
N PHE A 247 -10.46 3.84 -3.83
CA PHE A 247 -10.09 4.24 -5.19
C PHE A 247 -10.46 3.17 -6.22
N ILE A 248 -10.20 1.91 -5.92
CA ILE A 248 -10.48 0.78 -6.83
C ILE A 248 -11.99 0.62 -7.07
N LEU A 249 -12.80 0.67 -6.01
CA LEU A 249 -14.25 0.58 -6.12
C LEU A 249 -14.86 1.74 -6.92
N MET A 250 -14.16 2.87 -6.98
CA MET A 250 -14.54 4.03 -7.78
C MET A 250 -14.04 3.97 -9.22
N GLY A 251 -13.35 2.89 -9.61
CA GLY A 251 -12.68 2.79 -10.91
C GLY A 251 -11.54 3.79 -11.10
N MET A 252 -10.92 4.25 -10.00
CA MET A 252 -9.79 5.18 -10.03
C MET A 252 -8.47 4.41 -9.86
N ASP A 253 -7.50 4.65 -10.75
CA ASP A 253 -6.11 4.28 -10.45
C ASP A 253 -5.60 5.25 -9.39
N VAL A 254 -4.87 4.74 -8.38
CA VAL A 254 -4.17 5.59 -7.41
C VAL A 254 -3.22 6.59 -8.10
N LYS A 255 -2.72 6.27 -9.30
CA LYS A 255 -1.91 7.18 -10.14
C LYS A 255 -2.68 8.39 -10.66
N ASP A 256 -4.00 8.26 -10.81
CA ASP A 256 -4.87 9.32 -11.32
C ASP A 256 -5.35 10.28 -10.22
N VAL A 257 -4.93 10.05 -8.97
CA VAL A 257 -5.28 10.88 -7.82
C VAL A 257 -4.35 12.11 -7.76
N ASN A 258 -4.65 13.12 -8.57
CA ASN A 258 -3.95 14.41 -8.62
C ASN A 258 -4.93 15.58 -8.82
N TYR A 259 -4.45 16.80 -8.61
CA TYR A 259 -5.24 18.03 -8.77
C TYR A 259 -5.93 18.15 -10.14
N LEU A 260 -5.24 17.84 -11.25
CA LEU A 260 -5.79 18.04 -12.59
C LEU A 260 -6.99 17.14 -12.88
N ASN A 261 -6.90 15.87 -12.51
CA ASN A 261 -8.01 14.92 -12.67
C ASN A 261 -9.17 15.26 -11.72
N SER A 262 -8.87 15.77 -10.52
CA SER A 262 -9.92 16.20 -9.59
C SER A 262 -10.79 17.34 -10.14
N LEU A 263 -10.24 18.20 -11.00
CA LEU A 263 -11.01 19.28 -11.63
C LEU A 263 -12.12 18.76 -12.55
N GLU A 264 -11.98 17.57 -13.12
CA GLU A 264 -13.00 16.98 -13.96
C GLU A 264 -14.25 16.63 -13.13
N TYR A 265 -14.07 15.97 -11.98
CA TYR A 265 -15.14 15.64 -11.05
C TYR A 265 -15.82 16.89 -10.48
N ILE A 266 -15.07 17.99 -10.30
CA ILE A 266 -15.63 19.27 -9.83
C ILE A 266 -16.43 19.97 -10.92
N LYS A 267 -15.95 19.95 -12.17
CA LYS A 267 -16.60 20.64 -13.31
C LYS A 267 -17.87 19.92 -13.77
N ASN A 268 -17.85 18.59 -13.76
CA ASN A 268 -18.94 17.74 -14.24
C ASN A 268 -19.36 16.75 -13.14
N PRO A 269 -19.96 17.23 -12.03
CA PRO A 269 -20.25 16.37 -10.90
C PRO A 269 -21.37 15.37 -11.23
N ASP A 270 -21.11 14.10 -10.92
CA ASP A 270 -22.05 12.97 -10.98
C ASP A 270 -22.33 12.42 -9.57
N GLU A 271 -23.13 11.34 -9.49
CA GLU A 271 -23.49 10.70 -8.21
C GLU A 271 -22.31 10.09 -7.44
N GLU A 272 -21.15 9.93 -8.09
CA GLU A 272 -19.93 9.38 -7.48
C GLU A 272 -18.92 10.46 -7.10
N SER A 273 -19.05 11.66 -7.65
CA SER A 273 -18.09 12.76 -7.54
C SER A 273 -17.84 13.18 -6.10
N GLU A 274 -18.87 13.19 -5.25
CA GLU A 274 -18.72 13.52 -3.82
C GLU A 274 -17.73 12.58 -3.15
N ARG A 275 -17.97 11.27 -3.28
CA ARG A 275 -17.11 10.25 -2.70
C ARG A 275 -15.71 10.28 -3.34
N LYS A 276 -15.62 10.45 -4.68
CA LYS A 276 -14.34 10.41 -5.41
C LYS A 276 -13.43 11.53 -4.93
N LEU A 277 -13.98 12.74 -4.83
CA LEU A 277 -13.28 13.91 -4.33
C LEU A 277 -12.90 13.80 -2.84
N MET A 278 -13.72 13.17 -1.99
CA MET A 278 -13.32 12.89 -0.60
C MET A 278 -12.09 11.98 -0.54
N SER A 279 -12.08 10.89 -1.31
CA SER A 279 -10.97 9.94 -1.34
C SER A 279 -9.70 10.60 -1.87
N VAL A 280 -9.83 11.40 -2.95
CA VAL A 280 -8.73 12.18 -3.54
C VAL A 280 -8.15 13.16 -2.52
N MET A 281 -8.99 13.97 -1.86
CA MET A 281 -8.52 14.93 -0.87
C MET A 281 -7.88 14.25 0.34
N SER A 282 -8.44 13.13 0.83
CA SER A 282 -7.84 12.35 1.93
C SER A 282 -6.40 11.95 1.62
N TYR A 283 -6.20 11.40 0.43
CA TYR A 283 -4.88 10.97 -0.01
C TYR A 283 -3.95 12.16 -0.24
N LEU A 284 -4.40 13.20 -0.95
CA LEU A 284 -3.60 14.39 -1.19
C LEU A 284 -3.18 15.11 0.11
N GLU A 285 -4.03 15.13 1.16
CA GLU A 285 -3.66 15.69 2.47
C GLU A 285 -2.40 15.03 3.06
N GLY A 286 -2.16 13.77 2.72
CA GLY A 286 -0.98 13.01 3.07
C GLY A 286 0.19 13.20 2.10
N VAL A 287 -0.08 13.26 0.79
CA VAL A 287 0.97 13.16 -0.24
C VAL A 287 1.43 14.50 -0.84
N ASP A 288 0.50 15.42 -1.08
CA ASP A 288 0.76 16.76 -1.60
C ASP A 288 -0.31 17.69 -1.02
N ARG A 289 0.02 18.25 0.13
CA ARG A 289 -0.84 19.14 0.89
C ARG A 289 -1.25 20.36 0.06
N ASP A 290 -0.37 20.92 -0.76
CA ASP A 290 -0.71 22.07 -1.59
C ASP A 290 -1.74 21.70 -2.66
N GLU A 291 -1.63 20.51 -3.26
CA GLU A 291 -2.68 19.98 -4.14
C GLU A 291 -3.98 19.72 -3.40
N ALA A 292 -3.95 19.08 -2.22
CA ALA A 292 -5.14 18.87 -1.40
C ALA A 292 -5.88 20.18 -1.11
N TYR A 293 -5.13 21.22 -0.75
CA TYR A 293 -5.65 22.56 -0.53
C TYR A 293 -6.26 23.15 -1.81
N LYS A 294 -5.60 23.01 -2.97
CA LYS A 294 -6.13 23.48 -4.25
C LYS A 294 -7.44 22.76 -4.60
N VAL A 295 -7.50 21.43 -4.47
CA VAL A 295 -8.73 20.65 -4.72
C VAL A 295 -9.85 21.14 -3.80
N ALA A 296 -9.58 21.26 -2.50
CA ALA A 296 -10.57 21.72 -1.52
C ALA A 296 -11.05 23.16 -1.81
N MET A 297 -10.14 24.06 -2.21
CA MET A 297 -10.50 25.42 -2.64
C MET A 297 -11.39 25.41 -3.87
N GLU A 298 -11.12 24.57 -4.86
CA GLU A 298 -11.95 24.44 -6.07
C GLU A 298 -13.34 23.89 -5.77
N VAL A 299 -13.45 22.88 -4.88
CA VAL A 299 -14.75 22.41 -4.37
C VAL A 299 -15.54 23.57 -3.75
N MET A 300 -14.88 24.39 -2.90
CA MET A 300 -15.53 25.52 -2.23
C MET A 300 -15.93 26.68 -3.16
N LYS A 301 -15.38 26.76 -4.37
CA LYS A 301 -15.77 27.77 -5.38
C LYS A 301 -17.08 27.44 -6.08
N TYR A 302 -17.49 26.17 -6.05
CA TYR A 302 -18.76 25.76 -6.63
C TYR A 302 -19.92 26.24 -5.72
N ASP A 303 -20.97 26.80 -6.30
CA ASP A 303 -22.05 27.60 -5.66
C ASP A 303 -22.94 26.84 -4.64
N GLY A 304 -22.48 25.76 -3.99
CA GLY A 304 -23.18 25.08 -2.88
C GLY A 304 -24.54 24.47 -3.22
N LYS A 305 -25.01 24.59 -4.46
CA LYS A 305 -26.34 24.16 -4.92
C LYS A 305 -26.39 22.69 -5.31
N THR A 306 -25.24 22.08 -5.62
CA THR A 306 -25.14 20.65 -5.91
C THR A 306 -24.79 19.88 -4.63
N LYS A 307 -25.56 18.84 -4.31
CA LYS A 307 -25.22 17.89 -3.23
C LYS A 307 -24.15 16.88 -3.64
N LEU A 308 -23.62 16.99 -4.85
CA LEU A 308 -22.69 16.02 -5.45
C LEU A 308 -21.21 16.37 -5.21
N LEU A 309 -20.93 17.40 -4.41
CA LEU A 309 -19.56 17.81 -4.07
C LEU A 309 -19.36 17.81 -2.54
N PRO A 310 -18.18 17.41 -2.04
CA PRO A 310 -17.97 17.15 -0.63
C PRO A 310 -17.55 18.40 0.16
N PHE A 311 -18.46 19.38 0.28
CA PHE A 311 -18.19 20.68 0.91
C PHE A 311 -17.69 20.58 2.36
N GLU A 312 -18.28 19.71 3.18
CA GLU A 312 -17.86 19.54 4.58
C GLU A 312 -16.43 19.00 4.69
N TYR A 313 -16.08 18.06 3.81
CA TYR A 313 -14.73 17.50 3.76
C TYR A 313 -13.71 18.54 3.27
N ALA A 314 -14.04 19.31 2.23
CA ALA A 314 -13.21 20.40 1.76
C ALA A 314 -12.97 21.45 2.85
N LEU A 315 -14.01 21.84 3.61
CA LEU A 315 -13.86 22.74 4.77
C LEU A 315 -12.92 22.16 5.83
N ARG A 316 -13.03 20.86 6.13
CA ARG A 316 -12.13 20.17 7.05
C ARG A 316 -10.68 20.25 6.58
N VAL A 317 -10.42 19.92 5.32
CA VAL A 317 -9.09 20.02 4.69
C VAL A 317 -8.58 21.45 4.87
N LEU A 318 -9.30 22.46 4.39
CA LEU A 318 -8.89 23.88 4.48
C LEU A 318 -8.64 24.36 5.92
N SER A 319 -9.41 23.85 6.89
CA SER A 319 -9.23 24.19 8.30
C SER A 319 -7.92 23.63 8.88
N SER A 320 -7.45 22.49 8.38
CA SER A 320 -6.19 21.87 8.81
C SER A 320 -4.96 22.70 8.37
N PHE A 321 -5.04 23.40 7.23
CA PHE A 321 -3.99 24.32 6.75
C PHE A 321 -3.94 25.62 7.55
N LYS A 322 -5.07 26.10 8.06
CA LYS A 322 -5.11 27.31 8.91
C LYS A 322 -4.58 27.05 10.33
N ALA A 323 -4.46 25.80 10.75
CA ALA A 323 -4.02 25.43 12.10
C ALA A 323 -2.51 25.61 12.34
N GLU A 324 -1.69 25.85 11.31
CA GLU A 324 -0.23 26.08 11.48
C GLU A 324 0.13 27.52 11.89
N SER A 325 -0.83 28.45 12.01
CA SER A 325 -0.51 29.86 12.32
C SER A 325 -1.38 30.62 13.32
N ASN A 326 -2.44 30.10 13.97
CA ASN A 326 -3.26 30.96 14.85
C ASN A 326 -3.79 30.38 16.18
N LYS A 327 -3.76 31.25 17.20
CA LYS A 327 -4.39 31.12 18.52
C LYS A 327 -5.92 31.19 18.38
N PHE A 328 -6.64 30.39 19.16
CA PHE A 328 -8.11 30.41 19.19
C PHE A 328 -8.62 31.41 20.23
N TYR A 329 -9.63 32.19 19.85
CA TYR A 329 -10.46 32.99 20.77
C TYR A 329 -11.84 32.35 20.85
N SER A 330 -12.37 32.17 22.04
CA SER A 330 -13.76 31.72 22.25
C SER A 330 -14.50 32.73 23.13
N LEU A 331 -15.74 33.02 22.74
CA LEU A 331 -16.64 33.95 23.44
C LEU A 331 -17.59 33.14 24.32
N VAL A 332 -17.55 33.36 25.63
CA VAL A 332 -18.55 32.79 26.54
C VAL A 332 -19.57 33.87 26.86
N PHE A 333 -20.83 33.59 26.54
CA PHE A 333 -21.96 34.44 26.87
C PHE A 333 -23.04 33.62 27.56
N ARG A 334 -23.85 34.29 28.37
CA ARG A 334 -25.02 33.71 29.00
C ARG A 334 -26.25 34.51 28.59
N VAL A 335 -27.31 33.81 28.19
CA VAL A 335 -28.61 34.41 27.91
C VAL A 335 -29.53 34.14 29.10
N VAL A 336 -30.09 35.19 29.69
CA VAL A 336 -31.09 35.10 30.76
C VAL A 336 -32.25 36.03 30.40
N GLY A 337 -33.47 35.48 30.30
CA GLY A 337 -34.67 36.27 29.99
C GLY A 337 -34.68 36.93 28.60
N GLY A 338 -33.93 36.40 27.63
CA GLY A 338 -33.88 36.94 26.26
C GLY A 338 -32.90 38.10 26.05
N ILE A 339 -32.12 38.49 27.06
CA ILE A 339 -31.08 39.53 26.92
C ILE A 339 -29.69 38.89 26.93
N PHE A 340 -28.85 39.33 25.98
CA PHE A 340 -27.48 38.86 25.79
C PHE A 340 -26.55 39.58 26.76
N VAL A 341 -25.86 38.86 27.65
CA VAL A 341 -24.86 39.44 28.57
C VAL A 341 -23.50 38.77 28.36
N LEU A 342 -22.53 39.57 27.91
CA LEU A 342 -21.15 39.17 27.68
C LEU A 342 -20.44 38.99 29.04
N THR A 343 -19.90 37.81 29.32
CA THR A 343 -19.29 37.50 30.64
C THR A 343 -17.78 37.31 30.62
N GLY A 344 -17.13 37.25 29.45
CA GLY A 344 -15.67 37.34 29.32
C GLY A 344 -15.11 36.62 28.08
N ILE A 345 -13.83 36.91 27.75
CA ILE A 345 -13.05 36.24 26.70
C ILE A 345 -11.98 35.39 27.38
N VAL A 346 -11.89 34.10 27.04
CA VAL A 346 -10.84 33.18 27.53
C VAL A 346 -9.93 32.77 26.37
N LEU A 347 -8.62 32.87 26.61
CA LEU A 347 -7.57 32.53 25.64
C LEU A 347 -7.04 31.12 25.92
N PHE A 348 -7.17 30.19 24.97
CA PHE A 348 -6.48 28.90 25.02
C PHE A 348 -5.43 28.82 23.91
N ALA A 349 -4.17 28.62 24.31
CA ALA A 349 -3.11 28.22 23.41
C ALA A 349 -2.77 26.74 23.70
N LEU A 350 -3.20 25.83 22.84
CA LEU A 350 -2.74 24.44 22.87
C LEU A 350 -1.31 24.39 22.31
N ASN A 351 -0.34 24.70 23.17
CA ASN A 351 1.06 24.39 22.89
C ASN A 351 1.32 22.97 23.39
N LYS A 352 1.67 22.03 22.49
CA LYS A 352 2.42 20.83 22.87
C LYS A 352 3.82 21.28 23.33
N LYS A 353 3.92 21.77 24.57
CA LYS A 353 5.21 21.90 25.26
C LYS A 353 5.53 20.56 25.92
N LYS A 354 6.75 20.10 25.67
CA LYS A 354 7.51 19.11 26.44
C LYS A 354 7.08 19.08 27.90
N ALA A 355 6.66 17.91 28.38
CA ALA A 355 6.72 17.62 29.80
C ALA A 355 8.21 17.55 30.20
N VAL A 356 8.68 18.62 30.83
CA VAL A 356 9.76 18.56 31.81
C VAL A 356 9.12 19.08 33.10
N GLY A 357 9.14 18.23 34.12
CA GLY A 357 8.53 18.39 35.42
C GLY A 357 8.53 17.03 36.08
#